data_AF-A0A432T176-F1
#
_entry.id   AF-A0A432T176-F1
#
_cell.length_a   1.000
_cell.length_b   1.000
_cell.length_c   1.000
_cell.angle_alpha   90.00
_cell.angle_beta   90.00
_cell.angle_gamma   90.00
#
_symmetry.space_group_name_H-M   'P 1'
#
loop_
_entity.id
_entity.type
_entity.pdbx_description
1 polymer ?
#
loop_
_entity_poly.entity_id
_entity_poly.type
_entity_poly.pdbx_seq_one_letter_code
_entity_poly.pdbx_strand_id
1 'polypeptide(L)'
;YADFVMESKKSKPVMKLSVETMGEAFVKAQRELIDNNPALWQEIYDISTVGHEYGHILWIDSDTETRMNGTGQFKNIEEFKATSGGLMAFFHNEKEALKVHVVDDVVSRAVGLMAWREVGEVLPYYCEGLIHLELLFGSGIISYDGQIEIDYAKYDAMKEAYISAYKSLAETYLAKVDASAFLDQYATKNDSVYLPKNKKVKSFVEHYYARYKEIGQQTAVLD
;
A
#
# COMPACT_ATOMS: atom_id res chain seq x y z
N TYR A 1 -20.92 8.69 -2.01
CA TYR A 1 -19.83 8.31 -1.09
C TYR A 1 -18.47 8.62 -1.71
N ALA A 2 -18.20 8.15 -2.94
CA ALA A 2 -16.98 8.50 -3.67
C ALA A 2 -16.75 10.02 -3.81
N ASP A 3 -17.80 10.80 -4.15
CA ASP A 3 -17.71 12.27 -4.19
C ASP A 3 -17.22 12.89 -2.86
N PHE A 4 -17.67 12.36 -1.71
CA PHE A 4 -17.22 12.85 -0.41
C PHE A 4 -15.74 12.54 -0.16
N VAL A 5 -15.27 11.35 -0.56
CA VAL A 5 -13.85 10.99 -0.47
C VAL A 5 -13.02 11.86 -1.40
N MET A 6 -13.51 12.15 -2.60
CA MET A 6 -12.87 13.03 -3.56
C MET A 6 -12.70 14.44 -2.99
N GLU A 7 -13.78 15.05 -2.48
CA GLU A 7 -13.73 16.39 -1.89
C GLU A 7 -12.88 16.44 -0.61
N SER A 8 -12.87 15.35 0.18
CA SER A 8 -11.94 15.21 1.29
C SER A 8 -10.48 15.17 0.82
N LYS A 9 -10.17 14.48 -0.28
CA LYS A 9 -8.81 14.48 -0.86
C LYS A 9 -8.42 15.86 -1.40
N LYS A 10 -9.31 16.57 -2.08
CA LYS A 10 -9.03 17.93 -2.60
C LYS A 10 -8.72 18.94 -1.48
N SER A 11 -9.49 18.88 -0.39
CA SER A 11 -9.36 19.80 0.74
C SER A 11 -8.12 19.54 1.60
N LYS A 12 -7.51 18.35 1.51
CA LYS A 12 -6.27 18.06 2.25
C LYS A 12 -5.12 18.94 1.74
N PRO A 13 -4.40 19.61 2.66
CA PRO A 13 -3.22 20.37 2.29
C PRO A 13 -2.13 19.43 1.76
N VAL A 14 -1.29 19.95 0.89
CA VAL A 14 -0.11 19.24 0.42
C VAL A 14 0.88 19.14 1.57
N MET A 15 1.28 17.91 1.92
CA MET A 15 2.24 17.68 3.00
C MET A 15 3.66 17.79 2.48
N LYS A 16 4.53 18.48 3.22
CA LYS A 16 5.94 18.66 2.86
C LYS A 16 6.66 17.31 2.72
N LEU A 17 6.34 16.36 3.59
CA LEU A 17 6.88 14.99 3.53
C LEU A 17 6.53 14.28 2.22
N SER A 18 5.31 14.46 1.71
CA SER A 18 4.89 13.87 0.44
C SER A 18 5.69 14.44 -0.73
N VAL A 19 5.91 15.76 -0.75
CA VAL A 19 6.75 16.40 -1.77
C VAL A 19 8.20 15.94 -1.66
N GLU A 20 8.76 15.88 -0.46
CA GLU A 20 10.14 15.42 -0.23
C GLU A 20 10.33 13.96 -0.68
N THR A 21 9.36 13.09 -0.38
CA THR A 21 9.50 11.65 -0.64
C THR A 21 9.12 11.27 -2.07
N MET A 22 8.04 11.84 -2.62
CA MET A 22 7.50 11.44 -3.93
C MET A 22 7.89 12.40 -5.06
N GLY A 23 8.37 13.59 -4.73
CA GLY A 23 8.64 14.65 -5.68
C GLY A 23 7.41 15.50 -5.98
N GLU A 24 7.66 16.77 -6.29
CA GLU A 24 6.62 17.76 -6.54
C GLU A 24 5.77 17.42 -7.77
N ALA A 25 6.40 16.96 -8.85
CA ALA A 25 5.72 16.59 -10.09
C ALA A 25 4.70 15.46 -9.88
N PHE A 26 5.06 14.45 -9.09
CA PHE A 26 4.15 13.36 -8.74
C PHE A 26 2.95 13.87 -7.95
N VAL A 27 3.20 14.69 -6.93
CA VAL A 27 2.14 15.25 -6.07
C VAL A 27 1.20 16.16 -6.88
N LYS A 28 1.73 16.99 -7.79
CA LYS A 28 0.94 17.81 -8.72
C LYS A 28 0.06 16.95 -9.61
N ALA A 29 0.63 15.94 -10.28
CA ALA A 29 -0.11 15.06 -11.18
C ALA A 29 -1.27 14.35 -10.46
N GLN A 30 -1.06 13.90 -9.22
CA GLN A 30 -2.12 13.29 -8.41
C GLN A 30 -3.25 14.26 -8.06
N ARG A 31 -2.96 15.55 -7.84
CA ARG A 31 -4.00 16.57 -7.60
C ARG A 31 -4.75 16.92 -8.87
N GLU A 32 -4.01 17.17 -9.96
CA GLU A 32 -4.59 17.51 -11.26
C GLU A 32 -5.49 16.40 -11.80
N LEU A 33 -5.16 15.12 -11.53
CA LEU A 33 -6.01 13.98 -11.87
C LEU A 33 -7.41 14.10 -11.27
N ILE A 34 -7.49 14.47 -9.98
CA ILE A 34 -8.74 14.61 -9.25
C ILE A 34 -9.57 15.80 -9.78
N ASP A 35 -8.90 16.91 -10.09
CA ASP A 35 -9.57 18.14 -10.50
C ASP A 35 -10.01 18.11 -11.98
N ASN A 36 -9.18 17.56 -12.86
CA ASN A 36 -9.39 17.61 -14.31
C ASN A 36 -10.05 16.34 -14.88
N ASN A 37 -9.86 15.18 -14.24
CA ASN A 37 -10.32 13.89 -14.75
C ASN A 37 -11.09 13.07 -13.69
N PRO A 38 -12.24 13.57 -13.18
CA PRO A 38 -12.99 12.91 -12.12
C PRO A 38 -13.49 11.50 -12.50
N ALA A 39 -13.78 11.25 -13.79
CA ALA A 39 -14.17 9.91 -14.25
C ALA A 39 -13.02 8.90 -14.13
N LEU A 40 -11.81 9.31 -14.52
CA LEU A 40 -10.61 8.48 -14.38
C LEU A 40 -10.26 8.25 -12.91
N TRP A 41 -10.39 9.30 -12.08
CA TRP A 41 -10.24 9.16 -10.64
C TRP A 41 -11.23 8.15 -10.05
N GLN A 42 -12.49 8.16 -10.50
CA GLN A 42 -13.50 7.19 -10.06
C GLN A 42 -13.11 5.76 -10.45
N GLU A 43 -12.58 5.53 -11.66
CA GLU A 43 -12.12 4.19 -12.06
C GLU A 43 -10.98 3.67 -11.16
N ILE A 44 -10.04 4.54 -10.78
CA ILE A 44 -8.95 4.18 -9.86
C ILE A 44 -9.52 3.91 -8.45
N TYR A 45 -10.45 4.75 -7.99
CA TYR A 45 -11.14 4.57 -6.71
C TYR A 45 -11.90 3.23 -6.65
N ASP A 46 -12.56 2.84 -7.74
CA ASP A 46 -13.27 1.57 -7.82
C ASP A 46 -12.30 0.38 -7.71
N ILE A 47 -11.09 0.50 -8.27
CA ILE A 47 -10.05 -0.53 -8.14
C ILE A 47 -9.50 -0.58 -6.71
N SER A 48 -9.05 0.56 -6.16
CA SER A 48 -8.26 0.57 -4.93
C SER A 48 -9.08 0.63 -3.65
N THR A 49 -10.28 1.22 -3.70
CA THR A 49 -11.15 1.36 -2.53
C THR A 49 -12.30 0.38 -2.57
N VAL A 50 -13.11 0.37 -3.64
CA VAL A 50 -14.22 -0.60 -3.74
C VAL A 50 -13.67 -2.02 -3.82
N GLY A 51 -12.64 -2.25 -4.64
CA GLY A 51 -11.94 -3.53 -4.72
C GLY A 51 -11.34 -3.99 -3.38
N HIS A 52 -10.86 -3.05 -2.54
CA HIS A 52 -10.38 -3.35 -1.19
C HIS A 52 -11.49 -3.92 -0.29
N GLU A 53 -12.66 -3.26 -0.26
CA GLU A 53 -13.82 -3.76 0.51
C GLU A 53 -14.27 -5.15 0.05
N TYR A 54 -14.26 -5.42 -1.26
CA TYR A 54 -14.54 -6.78 -1.77
C TYR A 54 -13.46 -7.78 -1.35
N GLY A 55 -12.20 -7.37 -1.33
CA GLY A 55 -11.08 -8.21 -0.92
C GLY A 55 -11.21 -8.72 0.51
N HIS A 56 -11.80 -7.95 1.43
CA HIS A 56 -12.06 -8.41 2.80
C HIS A 56 -12.98 -9.64 2.87
N ILE A 57 -13.91 -9.77 1.93
CA ILE A 57 -14.90 -10.86 1.90
C ILE A 57 -14.26 -12.18 1.43
N LEU A 58 -13.15 -12.10 0.69
CA LEU A 58 -12.52 -13.28 0.10
C LEU A 58 -11.87 -14.17 1.17
N TRP A 59 -12.05 -15.47 0.98
CA TRP A 59 -11.42 -16.57 1.73
C TRP A 59 -11.72 -16.61 3.24
N ILE A 60 -12.78 -15.94 3.67
CA ILE A 60 -13.26 -15.99 5.05
C ILE A 60 -14.44 -16.95 5.18
N ASP A 61 -14.36 -17.84 6.16
CA ASP A 61 -15.48 -18.61 6.68
C ASP A 61 -15.58 -18.47 8.22
N SER A 62 -16.51 -19.19 8.85
CA SER A 62 -16.89 -18.99 10.25
C SER A 62 -15.79 -19.24 11.28
N ASP A 63 -14.75 -20.01 10.97
CA ASP A 63 -13.64 -20.31 11.87
C ASP A 63 -12.28 -19.79 11.38
N THR A 64 -12.22 -19.10 10.24
CA THR A 64 -10.98 -18.59 9.65
C THR A 64 -10.18 -17.72 10.61
N GLU A 65 -10.77 -16.64 11.15
CA GLU A 65 -10.07 -15.74 12.09
C GLU A 65 -9.60 -16.51 13.33
N THR A 66 -10.47 -17.29 13.96
CA THR A 66 -10.12 -18.07 15.16
C THR A 66 -8.93 -18.99 14.93
N ARG A 67 -8.86 -19.66 13.77
CA ARG A 67 -7.80 -20.61 13.46
C ARG A 67 -6.49 -19.94 13.05
N MET A 68 -6.56 -18.79 12.40
CA MET A 68 -5.39 -18.08 11.88
C MET A 68 -4.82 -17.04 12.86
N ASN A 69 -5.52 -16.75 13.97
CA ASN A 69 -5.14 -15.69 14.91
C ASN A 69 -4.46 -16.18 16.20
N GLY A 70 -3.83 -17.36 16.17
CA GLY A 70 -3.14 -17.93 17.35
C GLY A 70 -2.06 -17.02 17.92
N THR A 71 -1.37 -16.27 17.07
CA THR A 71 -0.33 -15.28 17.43
C THR A 71 -0.84 -13.82 17.46
N GLY A 72 -2.13 -13.59 17.28
CA GLY A 72 -2.72 -12.24 17.24
C GLY A 72 -2.42 -11.46 15.95
N GLN A 73 -2.00 -12.13 14.87
CA GLN A 73 -1.52 -11.50 13.63
C GLN A 73 -2.55 -11.44 12.51
N PHE A 74 -3.75 -11.99 12.69
CA PHE A 74 -4.73 -12.11 11.62
C PHE A 74 -5.07 -10.77 10.98
N LYS A 75 -5.41 -9.77 11.79
CA LYS A 75 -5.71 -8.42 11.29
C LYS A 75 -4.55 -7.79 10.54
N ASN A 76 -3.30 -8.12 10.88
CA ASN A 76 -2.12 -7.50 10.28
C ASN A 76 -1.86 -7.94 8.82
N ILE A 77 -2.52 -9.00 8.35
CA ILE A 77 -2.46 -9.43 6.95
C ILE A 77 -3.74 -9.10 6.17
N GLU A 78 -4.83 -8.75 6.86
CA GLU A 78 -6.15 -8.51 6.26
C GLU A 78 -6.19 -7.29 5.34
N GLU A 79 -5.51 -6.19 5.71
CA GLU A 79 -5.47 -4.98 4.87
C GLU A 79 -4.71 -5.22 3.56
N PHE A 80 -3.63 -6.00 3.62
CA PHE A 80 -2.92 -6.44 2.41
C PHE A 80 -3.81 -7.36 1.57
N LYS A 81 -4.52 -8.33 2.18
CA LYS A 81 -5.49 -9.19 1.47
C LYS A 81 -6.52 -8.35 0.73
N ALA A 82 -7.10 -7.36 1.41
CA ALA A 82 -8.12 -6.48 0.89
C ALA A 82 -7.61 -5.71 -0.34
N THR A 83 -6.55 -4.94 -0.18
CA THR A 83 -5.96 -4.15 -1.28
C THR A 83 -5.50 -5.02 -2.45
N SER A 84 -4.82 -6.13 -2.16
CA SER A 84 -4.35 -7.05 -3.22
C SER A 84 -5.49 -7.78 -3.93
N GLY A 85 -6.63 -8.00 -3.28
CA GLY A 85 -7.85 -8.53 -3.92
C GLY A 85 -8.37 -7.60 -5.02
N GLY A 86 -8.42 -6.29 -4.75
CA GLY A 86 -8.75 -5.27 -5.76
C GLY A 86 -7.74 -5.26 -6.92
N LEU A 87 -6.45 -5.38 -6.63
CA LEU A 87 -5.40 -5.47 -7.65
C LEU A 87 -5.52 -6.73 -8.51
N MET A 88 -5.88 -7.88 -7.93
CA MET A 88 -6.08 -9.11 -8.72
C MET A 88 -7.26 -8.98 -9.68
N ALA A 89 -8.35 -8.33 -9.25
CA ALA A 89 -9.47 -8.05 -10.13
C ALA A 89 -9.06 -7.15 -11.31
N PHE A 90 -8.26 -6.12 -11.03
CA PHE A 90 -7.68 -5.27 -12.08
C PHE A 90 -6.76 -6.05 -13.02
N PHE A 91 -5.80 -6.83 -12.50
CA PHE A 91 -4.87 -7.61 -13.31
C PHE A 91 -5.55 -8.65 -14.21
N HIS A 92 -6.72 -9.14 -13.81
CA HIS A 92 -7.52 -10.07 -14.60
C HIS A 92 -8.27 -9.39 -15.75
N ASN A 93 -8.73 -8.16 -15.57
CA ASN A 93 -9.43 -7.34 -16.58
C ASN A 93 -8.72 -6.01 -16.80
N GLU A 94 -7.43 -6.11 -17.11
CA GLU A 94 -6.52 -4.98 -17.13
C GLU A 94 -6.83 -4.02 -18.28
N LYS A 95 -6.88 -2.72 -17.97
CA LYS A 95 -6.95 -1.65 -18.96
C LYS A 95 -5.60 -0.95 -19.04
N GLU A 96 -4.98 -0.94 -20.21
CA GLU A 96 -3.66 -0.31 -20.43
C GLU A 96 -3.59 1.14 -19.93
N ALA A 97 -4.66 1.92 -20.18
CA ALA A 97 -4.73 3.32 -19.77
C ALA A 97 -4.70 3.53 -18.24
N LEU A 98 -4.99 2.51 -17.44
CA LEU A 98 -5.02 2.59 -15.98
C LEU A 98 -3.73 2.13 -15.31
N LYS A 99 -2.81 1.47 -16.04
CA LYS A 99 -1.62 0.83 -15.44
C LYS A 99 -0.79 1.80 -14.62
N VAL A 100 -0.40 2.92 -15.22
CA VAL A 100 0.42 3.96 -14.58
C VAL A 100 -0.28 4.48 -13.32
N HIS A 101 -1.58 4.76 -13.40
CA HIS A 101 -2.33 5.29 -12.26
C HIS A 101 -2.50 4.29 -11.11
N VAL A 102 -2.65 3.00 -11.43
CA VAL A 102 -2.71 1.94 -10.41
C VAL A 102 -1.35 1.78 -9.73
N VAL A 103 -0.24 1.87 -10.49
CA VAL A 103 1.11 1.88 -9.89
C VAL A 103 1.25 3.07 -8.94
N ASP A 104 0.88 4.27 -9.39
CA ASP A 104 0.97 5.49 -8.58
C ASP A 104 0.17 5.39 -7.29
N ASP A 105 -1.08 4.90 -7.37
CA ASP A 105 -1.96 4.76 -6.20
C ASP A 105 -1.37 3.77 -5.19
N VAL A 106 -0.88 2.61 -5.65
CA VAL A 106 -0.28 1.58 -4.79
C VAL A 106 1.03 2.08 -4.16
N VAL A 107 1.89 2.74 -4.91
CA VAL A 107 3.15 3.31 -4.39
C VAL A 107 2.85 4.39 -3.36
N SER A 108 1.98 5.35 -3.69
CA SER A 108 1.60 6.45 -2.80
C SER A 108 0.97 5.92 -1.50
N ARG A 109 0.10 4.91 -1.60
CA ARG A 109 -0.47 4.20 -0.45
C ARG A 109 0.63 3.57 0.39
N ALA A 110 1.45 2.68 -0.18
CA ALA A 110 2.48 1.95 0.55
C ALA A 110 3.47 2.87 1.30
N VAL A 111 3.87 3.98 0.66
CA VAL A 111 4.73 5.00 1.26
C VAL A 111 4.02 5.74 2.38
N GLY A 112 2.79 6.22 2.15
CA GLY A 112 2.03 6.99 3.13
C GLY A 112 1.71 6.22 4.41
N LEU A 113 1.51 4.90 4.29
CA LEU A 113 1.24 3.99 5.42
C LEU A 113 2.39 3.93 6.44
N MET A 114 3.61 4.33 6.06
CA MET A 114 4.76 4.34 6.97
C MET A 114 4.63 5.35 8.10
N ALA A 115 3.78 6.38 7.95
CA ALA A 115 3.45 7.31 9.02
C ALA A 115 2.77 6.63 10.22
N TRP A 116 2.15 5.46 10.02
CA TRP A 116 1.33 4.77 11.02
C TRP A 116 2.11 3.78 11.89
N ARG A 117 3.45 3.73 11.74
CA ARG A 117 4.37 2.83 12.45
C ARG A 117 4.11 2.69 13.95
N GLU A 118 3.76 3.78 14.64
CA GLU A 118 3.57 3.83 16.10
C GLU A 118 2.11 4.04 16.52
N VAL A 119 1.15 3.94 15.59
CA VAL A 119 -0.28 4.13 15.87
C VAL A 119 -0.96 2.77 15.93
N GLY A 120 -1.22 2.29 17.16
CA GLY A 120 -1.67 0.92 17.41
C GLY A 120 -2.99 0.56 16.74
N GLU A 121 -3.94 1.50 16.65
CA GLU A 121 -5.27 1.30 16.06
C GLU A 121 -5.22 1.00 14.55
N VAL A 122 -4.17 1.48 13.87
CA VAL A 122 -3.96 1.31 12.42
C VAL A 122 -2.71 0.49 12.10
N LEU A 123 -2.22 -0.29 13.07
CA LEU A 123 -1.12 -1.24 12.86
C LEU A 123 -1.34 -2.19 11.66
N PRO A 124 -2.56 -2.71 11.39
CA PRO A 124 -2.82 -3.53 10.22
C PRO A 124 -2.40 -2.90 8.90
N TYR A 125 -2.71 -1.62 8.73
CA TYR A 125 -2.35 -0.85 7.57
C TYR A 125 -0.84 -0.54 7.49
N TYR A 126 -0.18 -0.34 8.64
CA TYR A 126 1.28 -0.25 8.63
C TYR A 126 1.91 -1.55 8.10
N CYS A 127 1.45 -2.71 8.57
CA CYS A 127 1.90 -4.01 8.10
C CYS A 127 1.60 -4.23 6.60
N GLU A 128 0.41 -3.81 6.12
CA GLU A 128 0.10 -3.77 4.68
C GLU A 128 1.16 -2.98 3.90
N GLY A 129 1.49 -1.78 4.37
CA GLY A 129 2.50 -0.93 3.75
C GLY A 129 3.87 -1.62 3.67
N LEU A 130 4.29 -2.34 4.71
CA LEU A 130 5.55 -3.09 4.71
C LEU A 130 5.57 -4.19 3.63
N ILE A 131 4.47 -4.93 3.48
CA ILE A 131 4.34 -5.99 2.48
C ILE A 131 4.37 -5.36 1.07
N HIS A 132 3.61 -4.29 0.83
CA HIS A 132 3.64 -3.60 -0.46
C HIS A 132 5.03 -3.07 -0.79
N LEU A 133 5.72 -2.43 0.15
CA LEU A 133 7.07 -1.92 -0.08
C LEU A 133 8.06 -3.04 -0.42
N GLU A 134 7.94 -4.24 0.19
CA GLU A 134 8.76 -5.39 -0.21
C GLU A 134 8.55 -5.74 -1.68
N LEU A 135 7.29 -5.83 -2.14
CA LEU A 135 6.97 -6.19 -3.51
C LEU A 135 7.36 -5.10 -4.51
N LEU A 136 7.15 -3.83 -4.16
CA LEU A 136 7.50 -2.69 -5.01
C LEU A 136 9.02 -2.56 -5.16
N PHE A 137 9.78 -2.61 -4.07
CA PHE A 137 11.25 -2.57 -4.16
C PHE A 137 11.81 -3.84 -4.80
N GLY A 138 11.23 -5.01 -4.52
CA GLY A 138 11.68 -6.30 -5.01
C GLY A 138 11.46 -6.50 -6.51
N SER A 139 10.38 -5.96 -7.07
CA SER A 139 10.13 -5.95 -8.52
C SER A 139 10.96 -4.92 -9.28
N GLY A 140 11.54 -3.95 -8.56
CA GLY A 140 12.30 -2.85 -9.14
C GLY A 140 11.43 -1.75 -9.76
N ILE A 141 10.10 -1.81 -9.61
CA ILE A 141 9.20 -0.72 -10.04
C ILE A 141 9.48 0.57 -9.29
N ILE A 142 9.98 0.49 -8.05
CA ILE A 142 10.48 1.66 -7.32
C ILE A 142 11.95 1.55 -6.93
N SER A 143 12.61 2.71 -6.94
CA SER A 143 13.89 2.94 -6.31
C SER A 143 13.80 4.15 -5.37
N TYR A 144 14.82 4.34 -4.52
CA TYR A 144 14.86 5.45 -3.59
C TYR A 144 16.29 5.96 -3.42
N ASP A 145 16.51 7.22 -3.77
CA ASP A 145 17.74 7.99 -3.51
C ASP A 145 17.37 9.40 -3.05
N GLY A 146 16.78 9.49 -1.86
CA GLY A 146 16.20 10.73 -1.32
C GLY A 146 14.76 10.99 -1.79
N GLN A 147 14.45 10.62 -3.03
CA GLN A 147 13.10 10.63 -3.60
C GLN A 147 12.76 9.26 -4.21
N ILE A 148 11.48 8.90 -4.21
CA ILE A 148 10.95 7.72 -4.91
C ILE A 148 11.01 7.98 -6.42
N GLU A 149 11.60 7.04 -7.14
CA GLU A 149 11.58 6.97 -8.59
C GLU A 149 10.77 5.76 -9.02
N ILE A 150 9.85 5.94 -9.98
CA ILE A 150 8.98 4.87 -10.50
C ILE A 150 9.41 4.51 -11.92
N ASP A 151 9.85 3.27 -12.13
CA ASP A 151 10.16 2.71 -13.44
C ASP A 151 8.97 1.89 -13.95
N TYR A 152 8.04 2.55 -14.67
CA TYR A 152 6.85 1.90 -15.22
C TYR A 152 7.15 0.73 -16.18
N ALA A 153 8.38 0.63 -16.72
CA ALA A 153 8.77 -0.53 -17.54
C ALA A 153 8.85 -1.83 -16.71
N LYS A 154 8.86 -1.74 -15.37
CA LYS A 154 8.83 -2.88 -14.45
C LYS A 154 7.41 -3.30 -14.04
N TYR A 155 6.38 -2.76 -14.70
CA TYR A 155 4.98 -3.08 -14.40
C TYR A 155 4.72 -4.59 -14.34
N ASP A 156 5.16 -5.34 -15.35
CA ASP A 156 4.92 -6.79 -15.41
C ASP A 156 5.62 -7.52 -14.27
N ALA A 157 6.84 -7.11 -13.90
CA ALA A 157 7.55 -7.67 -12.75
C ALA A 157 6.83 -7.36 -11.42
N MET A 158 6.27 -6.15 -11.27
CA MET A 158 5.43 -5.80 -10.12
C MET A 158 4.19 -6.69 -10.09
N LYS A 159 3.46 -6.79 -11.21
CA LYS A 159 2.25 -7.61 -11.34
C LYS A 159 2.53 -9.07 -10.95
N GLU A 160 3.61 -9.66 -11.47
CA GLU A 160 4.03 -11.02 -11.12
C GLU A 160 4.32 -11.18 -9.62
N ALA A 161 5.03 -10.22 -9.01
CA ALA A 161 5.32 -10.23 -7.57
C ALA A 161 4.04 -10.20 -6.73
N TYR A 162 3.07 -9.34 -7.09
CA TYR A 162 1.78 -9.26 -6.41
C TYR A 162 0.93 -10.53 -6.59
N ILE A 163 0.88 -11.09 -7.80
CA ILE A 163 0.18 -12.36 -8.05
C ILE A 163 0.80 -13.49 -7.21
N SER A 164 2.13 -13.55 -7.13
CA SER A 164 2.83 -14.56 -6.33
C SER A 164 2.54 -14.41 -4.83
N ALA A 165 2.63 -13.18 -4.31
CA ALA A 165 2.32 -12.89 -2.91
C ALA A 165 0.85 -13.19 -2.57
N TYR A 166 -0.08 -12.85 -3.46
CA TYR A 166 -1.50 -13.12 -3.29
C TYR A 166 -1.82 -14.62 -3.29
N LYS A 167 -1.16 -15.42 -4.14
CA LYS A 167 -1.30 -16.88 -4.13
C LYS A 167 -0.78 -17.49 -2.83
N SER A 168 0.41 -17.07 -2.38
CA SER A 168 0.96 -17.49 -1.08
C SER A 168 0.02 -17.14 0.09
N LEU A 169 -0.59 -15.95 0.03
CA LEU A 169 -1.61 -15.55 1.00
C LEU A 169 -2.83 -16.46 0.92
N ALA A 170 -3.40 -16.68 -0.26
CA ALA A 170 -4.56 -17.55 -0.46
C ALA A 170 -4.31 -18.96 0.07
N GLU A 171 -3.13 -19.54 -0.16
CA GLU A 171 -2.71 -20.84 0.39
C GLU A 171 -2.69 -20.83 1.92
N THR A 172 -2.21 -19.73 2.52
CA THR A 172 -2.23 -19.53 3.98
C THR A 172 -3.67 -19.56 4.53
N TYR A 173 -4.62 -18.88 3.86
CA TYR A 173 -6.03 -18.91 4.24
C TYR A 173 -6.67 -20.28 4.04
N LEU A 174 -6.44 -20.93 2.90
CA LEU A 174 -7.00 -22.25 2.59
C LEU A 174 -6.54 -23.32 3.59
N ALA A 175 -5.25 -23.29 3.95
CA ALA A 175 -4.70 -24.18 4.96
C ALA A 175 -5.03 -23.75 6.40
N LYS A 176 -5.58 -22.54 6.58
CA LYS A 176 -5.84 -21.88 7.88
C LYS A 176 -4.62 -21.94 8.79
N VAL A 177 -3.46 -21.63 8.20
CA VAL A 177 -2.19 -21.48 8.92
C VAL A 177 -2.22 -20.17 9.69
N ASP A 178 -1.57 -20.13 10.86
CA ASP A 178 -1.45 -18.90 11.63
C ASP A 178 -0.90 -17.76 10.76
N ALA A 179 -1.52 -16.59 10.84
CA ALA A 179 -1.22 -15.43 9.99
C ALA A 179 0.24 -14.94 10.12
N SER A 180 0.90 -15.23 11.24
CA SER A 180 2.34 -14.95 11.39
C SER A 180 3.18 -15.64 10.31
N ALA A 181 2.80 -16.83 9.84
CA ALA A 181 3.54 -17.56 8.82
C ALA A 181 3.63 -16.80 7.49
N PHE A 182 2.61 -15.98 7.17
CA PHE A 182 2.65 -15.09 6.01
C PHE A 182 3.40 -13.80 6.35
N LEU A 183 3.02 -13.12 7.43
CA LEU A 183 3.60 -11.81 7.78
C LEU A 183 5.11 -11.88 8.03
N ASP A 184 5.59 -12.96 8.65
CA ASP A 184 7.00 -13.19 8.93
C ASP A 184 7.83 -13.35 7.66
N GLN A 185 7.25 -13.52 6.47
CA GLN A 185 8.03 -13.49 5.23
C GLN A 185 8.56 -12.08 4.92
N TYR A 186 7.85 -11.04 5.39
CA TYR A 186 8.08 -9.64 5.02
C TYR A 186 8.65 -8.81 6.17
N ALA A 187 8.13 -9.02 7.38
CA ALA A 187 8.46 -8.20 8.53
C ALA A 187 8.89 -9.04 9.74
N THR A 188 9.53 -8.39 10.70
CA THR A 188 9.82 -8.96 12.02
C THR A 188 9.49 -7.93 13.06
N LYS A 189 8.83 -8.38 14.13
CA LYS A 189 8.53 -7.53 15.27
C LYS A 189 9.79 -7.39 16.13
N ASN A 190 10.33 -6.18 16.19
CA ASN A 190 11.40 -5.81 17.12
C ASN A 190 10.80 -4.88 18.17
N ASP A 191 10.81 -5.31 19.43
CA ASP A 191 10.12 -4.63 20.52
C ASP A 191 8.62 -4.40 20.23
N SER A 192 8.19 -3.15 20.11
CA SER A 192 6.81 -2.75 19.84
C SER A 192 6.50 -2.55 18.35
N VAL A 193 7.49 -2.65 17.45
CA VAL A 193 7.34 -2.21 16.05
C VAL A 193 7.76 -3.29 15.05
N TYR A 194 7.00 -3.42 13.97
CA TYR A 194 7.39 -4.25 12.83
C TYR A 194 8.42 -3.51 11.97
N LEU A 195 9.45 -4.22 11.54
CA LEU A 195 10.43 -3.71 10.58
C LEU A 195 10.58 -4.70 9.42
N PRO A 196 10.84 -4.22 8.19
CA PRO A 196 11.12 -5.09 7.06
C PRO A 196 12.33 -5.99 7.31
N LYS A 197 12.27 -7.22 6.79
CA LYS A 197 13.43 -8.12 6.74
C LYS A 197 14.46 -7.68 5.71
N ASN A 198 14.00 -7.13 4.59
CA ASN A 198 14.85 -6.63 3.52
C ASN A 198 15.55 -5.34 3.94
N LYS A 199 16.90 -5.31 3.81
CA LYS A 199 17.71 -4.16 4.24
C LYS A 199 17.41 -2.88 3.46
N LYS A 200 17.10 -2.98 2.16
CA LYS A 200 16.79 -1.82 1.31
C LYS A 200 15.47 -1.19 1.77
N VAL A 201 14.45 -2.03 1.95
CA VAL A 201 13.13 -1.59 2.42
C VAL A 201 13.22 -1.04 3.84
N LYS A 202 13.93 -1.73 4.73
CA LYS A 202 14.17 -1.26 6.10
C LYS A 202 14.82 0.12 6.13
N SER A 203 15.86 0.34 5.32
CA SER A 203 16.53 1.65 5.23
C SER A 203 15.58 2.76 4.80
N PHE A 204 14.71 2.48 3.82
CA PHE A 204 13.67 3.43 3.39
C PHE A 204 12.67 3.72 4.51
N VAL A 205 12.12 2.69 5.15
CA VAL A 205 11.11 2.83 6.22
C VAL A 205 11.66 3.62 7.41
N GLU A 206 12.91 3.33 7.82
CA GLU A 206 13.56 4.04 8.91
C GLU A 206 13.82 5.51 8.56
N HIS A 207 14.28 5.78 7.33
CA HIS A 207 14.48 7.14 6.85
C HIS A 207 13.16 7.91 6.78
N TYR A 208 12.14 7.37 6.09
CA TYR A 208 10.82 8.00 5.97
C TYR A 208 10.25 8.33 7.34
N TYR A 209 10.31 7.40 8.30
CA TYR A 209 9.75 7.64 9.62
C TYR A 209 10.52 8.70 10.42
N ALA A 210 11.84 8.78 10.26
CA ALA A 210 12.62 9.88 10.84
C ALA A 210 12.16 11.23 10.27
N ARG A 211 12.00 11.33 8.94
CA ARG A 211 11.48 12.52 8.27
C ARG A 211 10.05 12.85 8.70
N TYR A 212 9.18 11.84 8.84
CA TYR A 212 7.82 12.01 9.35
C TYR A 212 7.77 12.70 10.71
N LYS A 213 8.67 12.32 11.64
CA LYS A 213 8.75 12.97 12.95
C LYS A 213 9.18 14.44 12.87
N GLU A 214 9.98 14.81 11.88
CA GLU A 214 10.48 16.17 11.71
C GLU A 214 9.50 17.09 10.96
N ILE A 215 8.91 16.58 9.87
CA ILE A 215 8.16 17.40 8.91
C ILE A 215 6.77 16.84 8.57
N GLY A 216 6.33 15.75 9.19
CA GLY A 216 5.07 15.07 8.87
C GLY A 216 3.80 15.89 9.14
N GLN A 217 3.89 16.97 9.89
CA GLN A 217 2.80 17.94 10.14
C GLN A 217 2.99 19.27 9.40
N GLN A 218 4.06 19.40 8.60
CA GLN A 218 4.32 20.60 7.81
C GLN A 218 3.67 20.49 6.43
N THR A 219 3.10 21.60 5.96
CA THR A 219 2.52 21.71 4.62
C THR A 219 3.50 22.35 3.63
N ALA A 220 3.23 22.18 2.34
CA ALA A 220 3.95 22.81 1.25
C ALA A 220 2.99 23.55 0.32
N VAL A 221 3.48 24.61 -0.32
CA VAL A 221 2.85 25.22 -1.48
C VAL A 221 3.54 24.63 -2.70
N LEU A 222 2.76 24.19 -3.68
CA LEU A 222 3.28 23.70 -4.95
C LEU A 222 3.52 24.91 -5.86
N ASP A 223 4.65 24.94 -6.56
CA ASP A 223 5.05 26.06 -7.43
C ASP A 223 4.26 26.12 -8.75
#